data_AF-A0A2P2DX52-F1
#
_entry.id   AF-A0A2P2DX52-F1
#
_cell.length_a   1.000
_cell.length_b   1.000
_cell.length_c   1.000
_cell.angle_alpha   90.00
_cell.angle_beta   90.00
_cell.angle_gamma   90.00
#
_symmetry.space_group_name_H-M   'P 1'
#
loop_
_entity.id
_entity.type
_entity.pdbx_description
1 polymer ?
#
loop_
_entity_poly.entity_id
_entity_poly.type
_entity_poly.pdbx_seq_one_letter_code
_entity_poly.pdbx_strand_id
1 'polypeptide(L)'
;MKFFTFFVAFVLFPSLYFCKSANKSSTENNQSVVSQGEQLPSPGGVGEILFNENGEIVSNHTNELPFFQKKSENPAELFRVYIASDSYQVRQIRSSDKIRRKPDPGGDELAKEEIKRFDLLNFVDDGFVAIGLNATTGKLETIAFDRRVPRMNDLAKIIQNDASRWNYEHVSKDGLPLVTKFLISYQIRLYPHKSRDEIKQMLKKKK
;
A
#
# COMPACT_ATOMS: atom_id res chain seq x y z
N MET A 1 0.63 -87.24 17.96
CA MET A 1 1.47 -87.56 16.79
C MET A 1 1.84 -86.27 16.08
N LYS A 2 3.16 -86.05 15.92
CA LYS A 2 3.92 -85.24 14.93
C LYS A 2 3.59 -83.72 14.85
N PHE A 3 4.37 -82.79 15.42
CA PHE A 3 5.79 -82.35 15.30
C PHE A 3 6.07 -81.29 14.22
N PHE A 4 7.06 -80.42 14.54
CA PHE A 4 7.74 -79.33 13.81
C PHE A 4 7.20 -77.93 14.15
N THR A 5 7.81 -77.08 14.99
CA THR A 5 9.22 -76.77 15.38
C THR A 5 10.18 -76.44 14.24
N PHE A 6 11.07 -75.46 14.50
CA PHE A 6 12.21 -74.90 13.74
C PHE A 6 11.96 -73.53 13.08
N PHE A 7 12.82 -72.52 13.18
CA PHE A 7 14.08 -72.31 13.93
C PHE A 7 14.43 -70.82 13.87
N VAL A 8 15.08 -70.32 14.93
CA VAL A 8 15.75 -69.02 14.98
C VAL A 8 17.07 -69.12 14.21
N ALA A 9 17.41 -68.11 13.40
CA ALA A 9 18.79 -67.89 12.95
C ALA A 9 19.12 -66.40 12.93
N PHE A 10 20.04 -66.07 13.81
CA PHE A 10 20.69 -64.79 14.08
C PHE A 10 21.91 -64.69 13.14
N VAL A 11 22.05 -63.64 12.33
CA VAL A 11 23.37 -63.24 11.79
C VAL A 11 23.47 -61.71 11.77
N LEU A 12 24.59 -61.26 12.33
CA LEU A 12 25.00 -59.90 12.65
C LEU A 12 25.54 -59.12 11.42
N PHE A 13 25.35 -57.79 11.48
CA PHE A 13 26.20 -56.63 11.11
C PHE A 13 27.61 -56.87 10.49
N PRO A 14 28.28 -55.88 9.82
CA PRO A 14 27.97 -54.44 9.72
C PRO A 14 28.23 -53.79 8.32
N SER A 15 27.70 -52.58 8.10
CA SER A 15 28.39 -51.57 7.28
C SER A 15 27.99 -50.16 7.69
N LEU A 16 28.97 -49.46 8.26
CA LEU A 16 29.03 -48.02 8.43
C LEU A 16 28.94 -47.36 7.04
N TYR A 17 28.21 -46.26 6.89
CA TYR A 17 28.78 -44.97 6.48
C TYR A 17 27.80 -43.83 6.79
N PHE A 18 28.35 -42.86 7.50
CA PHE A 18 27.86 -41.52 7.73
C PHE A 18 27.42 -40.84 6.43
N CYS A 19 26.24 -40.23 6.42
CA CYS A 19 26.08 -38.91 5.80
C CYS A 19 24.91 -38.17 6.45
N LYS A 20 25.23 -37.32 7.42
CA LYS A 20 24.36 -36.22 7.85
C LYS A 20 24.43 -35.16 6.75
N SER A 21 23.34 -34.96 6.02
CA SER A 21 23.11 -33.67 5.36
C SER A 21 21.86 -33.05 5.96
N ALA A 22 22.10 -32.14 6.90
CA ALA A 22 21.09 -31.23 7.40
C ALA A 22 20.86 -30.17 6.32
N ASN A 23 19.82 -30.32 5.52
CA ASN A 23 19.30 -29.20 4.74
C ASN A 23 18.58 -28.25 5.71
N LYS A 24 19.36 -27.37 6.35
CA LYS A 24 18.86 -26.04 6.70
C LYS A 24 18.43 -25.42 5.38
N SER A 25 17.13 -25.28 5.16
CA SER A 25 16.62 -24.38 4.13
C SER A 25 17.06 -22.98 4.53
N SER A 26 18.18 -22.58 3.95
CA SER A 26 18.65 -21.22 3.87
C SER A 26 17.49 -20.35 3.41
N THR A 27 17.12 -19.41 4.26
CA THR A 27 16.53 -18.12 3.92
C THR A 27 16.99 -17.71 2.53
N GLU A 28 16.07 -17.79 1.56
CA GLU A 28 16.27 -17.18 0.26
C GLU A 28 16.31 -15.67 0.48
N ASN A 29 17.54 -15.15 0.46
CA ASN A 29 17.82 -13.76 0.18
C ASN A 29 17.26 -13.44 -1.21
N ASN A 30 16.03 -12.93 -1.25
CA ASN A 30 15.65 -12.06 -2.35
C ASN A 30 16.43 -10.76 -2.18
N GLN A 31 17.56 -10.70 -2.87
CA GLN A 31 18.29 -9.48 -3.17
C GLN A 31 17.35 -8.52 -3.91
N SER A 32 16.71 -7.62 -3.17
CA SER A 32 16.28 -6.35 -3.73
C SER A 32 17.50 -5.42 -3.82
N VAL A 33 17.74 -4.94 -5.02
CA VAL A 33 18.82 -4.03 -5.37
C VAL A 33 18.65 -2.72 -4.60
N VAL A 34 19.61 -2.44 -3.71
CA VAL A 34 20.08 -1.16 -3.13
C VAL A 34 19.15 0.06 -3.22
N SER A 35 18.76 0.58 -2.04
CA SER A 35 18.89 2.02 -1.75
C SER A 35 19.29 2.22 -0.28
N GLN A 36 20.35 3.01 -0.07
CA GLN A 36 20.98 3.26 1.24
C GLN A 36 20.11 4.22 2.07
N GLY A 37 19.18 3.68 2.85
CA GLY A 37 18.35 4.45 3.78
C GLY A 37 18.16 3.68 5.07
N GLU A 38 18.13 4.38 6.20
CA GLU A 38 17.87 3.74 7.49
C GLU A 38 16.43 3.24 7.51
N GLN A 39 16.23 2.00 7.97
CA GLN A 39 14.90 1.41 8.09
C GLN A 39 14.14 2.08 9.23
N LEU A 40 12.97 2.60 8.93
CA LEU A 40 12.10 3.28 9.89
C LEU A 40 11.02 2.32 10.40
N PRO A 41 10.43 2.57 11.59
CA PRO A 41 9.28 1.81 12.05
C PRO A 41 8.07 2.02 11.12
N SER A 42 7.17 1.04 11.07
CA SER A 42 5.95 1.15 10.27
C SER A 42 5.10 2.34 10.73
N PRO A 43 4.65 3.23 9.82
CA PRO A 43 3.86 4.41 10.16
C PRO A 43 2.50 4.06 10.80
N GLY A 44 1.95 2.87 10.55
CA GLY A 44 0.68 2.44 11.14
C GLY A 44 0.77 1.88 12.56
N GLY A 45 1.96 1.47 13.00
CA GLY A 45 2.20 0.85 14.30
C GLY A 45 3.06 -0.40 14.24
N VAL A 46 3.33 -1.00 15.40
CA VAL A 46 4.13 -2.23 15.50
C VAL A 46 3.37 -3.40 14.88
N GLY A 47 4.04 -4.16 14.00
CA GLY A 47 3.49 -5.36 13.38
C GLY A 47 2.68 -5.12 12.10
N GLU A 48 2.48 -3.87 11.68
CA GLU A 48 1.78 -3.55 10.44
C GLU A 48 2.68 -3.74 9.22
N ILE A 49 2.19 -4.51 8.23
CA ILE A 49 2.84 -4.72 6.94
C ILE A 49 2.40 -3.61 5.99
N LEU A 50 3.35 -3.01 5.28
CA LEU A 50 3.09 -1.94 4.32
C LEU A 50 2.95 -2.49 2.92
N PHE A 51 2.01 -1.94 2.16
CA PHE A 51 1.82 -2.27 0.75
C PHE A 51 1.92 -1.02 -0.12
N ASN A 52 2.52 -1.17 -1.29
CA ASN A 52 2.54 -0.12 -2.32
C ASN A 52 1.29 -0.13 -3.21
N GLU A 53 1.23 0.79 -4.17
CA GLU A 53 0.18 0.91 -5.19
C GLU A 53 -0.02 -0.36 -6.04
N ASN A 54 1.03 -1.18 -6.17
CA ASN A 54 1.01 -2.45 -6.92
C ASN A 54 0.62 -3.65 -6.05
N GLY A 55 0.38 -3.46 -4.75
CA GLY A 55 0.06 -4.55 -3.82
C GLY A 55 1.29 -5.35 -3.38
N GLU A 56 2.49 -4.80 -3.54
CA GLU A 56 3.74 -5.41 -3.12
C GLU A 56 4.09 -4.98 -1.69
N ILE A 57 4.70 -5.88 -0.92
CA ILE A 57 5.16 -5.57 0.44
C ILE A 57 6.37 -4.66 0.36
N VAL A 58 6.32 -3.55 1.09
CA VAL A 58 7.41 -2.57 1.18
C VAL A 58 7.80 -2.33 2.63
N SER A 59 9.00 -1.81 2.83
CA SER A 59 9.49 -1.34 4.14
C SER A 59 9.44 0.18 4.22
N ASN A 60 9.32 0.74 5.42
CA ASN A 60 9.49 2.18 5.60
C ASN A 60 10.99 2.53 5.69
N HIS A 61 11.45 3.53 4.95
CA HIS A 61 12.85 3.96 4.94
C HIS A 61 13.00 5.47 4.72
N THR A 62 14.15 6.02 5.15
CA THR A 62 14.46 7.46 5.04
C THR A 62 14.52 8.01 3.61
N ASN A 63 14.65 7.13 2.62
CA ASN A 63 14.75 7.51 1.20
C ASN A 63 13.38 7.73 0.54
N GLU A 64 12.28 7.40 1.22
CA GLU A 64 10.94 7.68 0.70
C GLU A 64 10.55 9.14 0.94
N LEU A 65 9.41 9.55 0.39
CA LEU A 65 8.83 10.85 0.70
C LEU A 65 8.56 10.95 2.23
N PRO A 66 8.91 12.07 2.89
CA PRO A 66 8.64 12.25 4.33
C PRO A 66 7.18 12.04 4.73
N PHE A 67 6.25 12.21 3.78
CA PHE A 67 4.84 11.92 3.96
C PHE A 67 4.54 10.45 4.29
N PHE A 68 5.29 9.49 3.73
CA PHE A 68 5.12 8.06 4.04
C PHE A 68 5.83 7.64 5.33
N GLN A 69 6.91 8.36 5.69
CA GLN A 69 7.73 8.03 6.85
C GLN A 69 7.05 8.29 8.20
N LYS A 70 6.23 9.35 8.28
CA LYS A 70 5.68 9.85 9.54
C LYS A 70 4.72 8.85 10.19
N LYS A 71 4.85 8.63 11.50
CA LYS A 71 3.86 7.87 12.26
C LYS A 71 2.48 8.50 12.10
N SER A 72 1.47 7.67 11.88
CA SER A 72 0.08 8.08 11.86
C SER A 72 -0.40 8.47 13.26
N GLU A 73 -0.98 9.66 13.38
CA GLU A 73 -1.66 10.11 14.60
C GLU A 73 -3.11 9.63 14.67
N ASN A 74 -3.67 9.19 13.53
CA ASN A 74 -5.07 8.79 13.43
C ASN A 74 -5.21 7.26 13.30
N PRO A 75 -5.84 6.57 14.28
CA PRO A 75 -6.04 5.12 14.21
C PRO A 75 -6.96 4.66 13.08
N ALA A 76 -7.75 5.57 12.49
CA ALA A 76 -8.60 5.28 11.33
C ALA A 76 -7.88 5.48 9.97
N GLU A 77 -6.67 6.06 9.95
CA GLU A 77 -5.89 6.20 8.72
C GLU A 77 -5.36 4.83 8.27
N LEU A 78 -5.82 4.36 7.10
CA LEU A 78 -5.38 3.08 6.54
C LEU A 78 -4.46 3.27 5.34
N PHE A 79 -4.68 4.34 4.56
CA PHE A 79 -3.97 4.58 3.32
C PHE A 79 -3.41 6.00 3.28
N ARG A 80 -2.26 6.12 2.62
CA ARG A 80 -1.66 7.37 2.21
C ARG A 80 -1.48 7.39 0.72
N VAL A 81 -1.80 8.51 0.10
CA VAL A 81 -1.66 8.74 -1.34
C VAL A 81 -0.85 10.00 -1.54
N TYR A 82 0.26 9.86 -2.24
CA TYR A 82 0.99 11.00 -2.78
C TYR A 82 0.65 11.12 -4.25
N ILE A 83 0.19 12.30 -4.66
CA ILE A 83 -0.17 12.57 -6.05
C ILE A 83 0.49 13.86 -6.54
N ALA A 84 1.17 13.73 -7.67
CA ALA A 84 1.73 14.81 -8.44
C ALA A 84 1.55 14.49 -9.93
N SER A 85 1.85 15.44 -10.80
CA SER A 85 1.73 15.23 -12.24
C SER A 85 2.75 14.24 -12.82
N ASP A 86 3.86 14.02 -12.11
CA ASP A 86 4.92 13.09 -12.49
C ASP A 86 4.85 11.74 -11.75
N SER A 87 4.06 11.65 -10.68
CA SER A 87 4.11 10.52 -9.77
C SER A 87 2.80 10.30 -9.00
N TYR A 88 2.43 9.03 -8.86
CA TYR A 88 1.32 8.57 -8.03
C TYR A 88 1.86 7.41 -7.20
N GLN A 89 1.78 7.54 -5.89
CA GLN A 89 2.30 6.54 -4.97
C GLN A 89 1.28 6.30 -3.86
N VAL A 90 1.06 5.03 -3.53
CA VAL A 90 0.15 4.64 -2.45
C VAL A 90 0.94 3.88 -1.41
N ARG A 91 0.58 4.08 -0.14
CA ARG A 91 1.01 3.26 0.97
C ARG A 91 -0.20 2.84 1.78
N GLN A 92 -0.47 1.55 1.84
CA GLN A 92 -1.32 1.00 2.90
C GLN A 92 -0.48 0.89 4.16
N ILE A 93 -0.90 1.56 5.22
CA ILE A 93 -0.12 1.65 6.46
C ILE A 93 -0.67 0.79 7.59
N ARG A 94 -1.93 0.34 7.50
CA ARG A 94 -2.61 -0.40 8.58
C ARG A 94 -3.59 -1.45 8.04
N SER A 95 -3.96 -2.41 8.88
CA SER A 95 -5.06 -3.38 8.66
C SER A 95 -4.88 -4.23 7.41
N SER A 96 -3.63 -4.52 7.06
CA SER A 96 -3.25 -5.32 5.88
C SER A 96 -3.69 -6.78 5.94
N ASP A 97 -4.04 -7.24 7.15
CA ASP A 97 -4.61 -8.54 7.46
C ASP A 97 -6.13 -8.62 7.25
N LYS A 98 -6.81 -7.47 7.05
CA LYS A 98 -8.28 -7.39 6.96
C LYS A 98 -8.78 -6.86 5.63
N ILE A 99 -8.08 -5.88 5.06
CA ILE A 99 -8.48 -5.22 3.82
C ILE A 99 -7.25 -4.89 2.99
N ARG A 100 -7.35 -5.00 1.67
CA ARG A 100 -6.31 -4.59 0.73
C ARG A 100 -6.92 -3.82 -0.43
N ARG A 101 -6.23 -2.78 -0.90
CA ARG A 101 -6.57 -2.12 -2.16
C ARG A 101 -6.17 -3.02 -3.32
N LYS A 102 -7.05 -3.22 -4.30
CA LYS A 102 -6.70 -3.86 -5.57
C LYS A 102 -5.90 -2.88 -6.44
N PRO A 103 -4.75 -3.29 -7.01
CA PRO A 103 -3.98 -2.44 -7.92
C PRO A 103 -4.82 -1.98 -9.12
N ASP A 104 -4.72 -0.70 -9.45
CA ASP A 104 -5.41 -0.07 -10.57
C ASP A 104 -4.48 0.95 -11.28
N PRO A 105 -3.44 0.48 -11.99
CA PRO A 105 -2.45 1.37 -12.61
C PRO A 105 -3.07 2.30 -13.66
N GLY A 106 -4.15 1.87 -14.32
CA GLY A 106 -4.86 2.71 -15.30
C GLY A 106 -5.54 3.91 -14.65
N GLY A 107 -6.29 3.69 -13.56
CA GLY A 107 -6.88 4.78 -12.80
C GLY A 107 -5.83 5.67 -12.10
N ASP A 108 -4.71 5.08 -11.67
CA ASP A 108 -3.60 5.81 -11.04
C ASP A 108 -2.94 6.78 -12.04
N GLU A 109 -2.78 6.37 -13.30
CA GLU A 109 -2.30 7.26 -14.37
C GLU A 109 -3.29 8.40 -14.65
N LEU A 110 -4.58 8.09 -14.76
CA LEU A 110 -5.61 9.11 -14.99
C LEU A 110 -5.63 10.18 -13.89
N ALA A 111 -5.46 9.78 -12.63
CA ALA A 111 -5.38 10.73 -11.52
C ALA A 111 -4.19 11.70 -11.68
N LYS A 112 -3.01 11.23 -12.12
CA LYS A 112 -1.86 12.10 -12.42
C LYS A 112 -2.16 13.08 -13.55
N GLU A 113 -2.81 12.60 -14.61
CA GLU A 113 -3.16 13.44 -15.76
C GLU A 113 -4.14 14.56 -15.38
N GLU A 114 -5.08 14.29 -14.47
CA GLU A 114 -5.99 15.31 -13.94
C GLU A 114 -5.22 16.38 -13.15
N ILE A 115 -4.28 15.98 -12.28
CA ILE A 115 -3.44 16.90 -11.51
C ILE A 115 -2.58 17.80 -12.41
N LYS A 116 -2.06 17.26 -13.53
CA LYS A 116 -1.25 18.01 -14.50
C LYS A 116 -1.95 19.25 -15.06
N ARG A 117 -3.29 19.30 -15.05
CA ARG A 117 -4.06 20.48 -15.50
C ARG A 117 -3.92 21.68 -14.56
N PHE A 118 -3.47 21.45 -13.33
CA PHE A 118 -3.37 22.45 -12.27
C PHE A 118 -1.92 22.89 -11.98
N ASP A 119 -0.95 22.39 -12.74
CA ASP A 119 0.48 22.67 -12.64
C ASP A 119 0.88 24.08 -13.11
N LEU A 120 0.33 25.07 -12.41
CA LEU A 120 0.54 26.50 -12.65
C LEU A 120 1.47 27.13 -11.62
N LEU A 121 1.59 26.54 -10.42
CA LEU A 121 2.44 27.04 -9.35
C LEU A 121 3.03 25.88 -8.55
N ASN A 122 4.14 26.14 -7.86
CA ASN A 122 4.68 25.21 -6.88
C ASN A 122 3.80 25.25 -5.63
N PHE A 123 3.07 24.19 -5.37
CA PHE A 123 2.09 24.11 -4.31
C PHE A 123 2.08 22.73 -3.70
N VAL A 124 2.03 22.66 -2.38
CA VAL A 124 1.77 21.41 -1.64
C VAL A 124 0.50 21.61 -0.86
N ASP A 125 -0.45 20.71 -1.04
CA ASP A 125 -1.72 20.66 -0.34
C ASP A 125 -1.99 19.27 0.19
N ASP A 126 -2.98 19.16 1.05
CA ASP A 126 -3.34 17.87 1.63
C ASP A 126 -4.81 17.80 2.03
N GLY A 127 -5.32 16.58 2.15
CA GLY A 127 -6.73 16.33 2.41
C GLY A 127 -6.98 14.94 2.94
N PHE A 128 -7.99 14.78 3.78
CA PHE A 128 -8.40 13.50 4.35
C PHE A 128 -9.77 13.12 3.81
N VAL A 129 -9.83 11.96 3.16
CA VAL A 129 -11.07 11.40 2.62
C VAL A 129 -11.51 10.25 3.53
N ALA A 130 -12.69 10.38 4.10
CA ALA A 130 -13.36 9.34 4.85
C ALA A 130 -14.13 8.41 3.91
N ILE A 131 -13.88 7.12 4.08
CA ILE A 131 -14.48 6.04 3.30
C ILE A 131 -15.38 5.23 4.22
N GLY A 132 -16.63 5.04 3.79
CA GLY A 132 -17.53 4.04 4.35
C GLY A 132 -17.81 2.96 3.32
N LEU A 133 -17.62 1.70 3.72
CA LEU A 133 -17.93 0.52 2.94
C LEU A 133 -19.19 -0.15 3.48
N ASN A 134 -19.95 -0.71 2.56
CA ASN A 134 -21.12 -1.51 2.89
C ASN A 134 -20.69 -2.76 3.68
N ALA A 135 -21.28 -2.98 4.85
CA ALA A 135 -20.89 -4.05 5.78
C ALA A 135 -21.15 -5.47 5.27
N THR A 136 -21.95 -5.64 4.20
CA THR A 136 -22.25 -6.94 3.62
C THR A 136 -21.38 -7.21 2.39
N THR A 137 -21.24 -6.22 1.51
CA THR A 137 -20.58 -6.40 0.20
C THR A 137 -19.14 -5.91 0.15
N GLY A 138 -18.75 -5.04 1.09
CA GLY A 138 -17.42 -4.43 1.12
C GLY A 138 -17.16 -3.40 0.03
N LYS A 139 -18.20 -3.03 -0.73
CA LYS A 139 -18.15 -1.99 -1.75
C LYS A 139 -18.26 -0.61 -1.11
N LEU A 140 -17.74 0.40 -1.81
CA LEU A 140 -17.88 1.79 -1.41
C LEU A 140 -19.37 2.18 -1.27
N GLU A 141 -19.72 2.75 -0.12
CA GLU A 141 -21.07 3.20 0.21
C GLU A 141 -21.10 4.71 0.44
N THR A 142 -20.11 5.25 1.16
CA THR A 142 -20.01 6.69 1.42
C THR A 142 -18.59 7.18 1.21
N ILE A 143 -18.50 8.41 0.70
CA ILE A 143 -17.26 9.15 0.55
C ILE A 143 -17.48 10.59 0.99
N ALA A 144 -16.67 11.07 1.92
CA ALA A 144 -16.76 12.43 2.42
C ALA A 144 -15.37 12.96 2.78
N PHE A 145 -15.23 14.27 2.84
CA PHE A 145 -14.06 14.84 3.49
C PHE A 145 -14.19 14.75 5.01
N ASP A 146 -13.08 14.49 5.67
CA ASP A 146 -12.93 14.72 7.10
C ASP A 146 -12.50 16.18 7.36
N ARG A 147 -11.97 16.48 8.54
CA ARG A 147 -11.56 17.81 9.01
C ARG A 147 -10.60 18.56 8.08
N ARG A 148 -9.88 17.85 7.21
CA ARG A 148 -8.87 18.43 6.31
C ARG A 148 -9.32 18.31 4.86
N VAL A 149 -9.67 19.44 4.26
CA VAL A 149 -10.08 19.55 2.86
C VAL A 149 -8.99 20.32 2.10
N PRO A 150 -8.63 19.90 0.86
CA PRO A 150 -7.74 20.70 0.03
C PRO A 150 -8.27 22.14 -0.14
N ARG A 151 -7.35 23.10 -0.17
CA ARG A 151 -7.68 24.53 -0.30
C ARG A 151 -8.29 24.87 -1.66
N MET A 152 -7.96 24.09 -2.69
CA MET A 152 -8.54 24.22 -4.02
C MET A 152 -9.68 23.20 -4.20
N ASN A 153 -10.89 23.69 -4.43
CA ASN A 153 -12.08 22.84 -4.63
C ASN A 153 -11.91 21.82 -5.77
N ASP A 154 -11.18 22.17 -6.82
CA ASP A 154 -10.94 21.24 -7.93
C ASP A 154 -9.99 20.10 -7.53
N LEU A 155 -8.98 20.37 -6.70
CA LEU A 155 -8.13 19.32 -6.13
C LEU A 155 -8.91 18.40 -5.19
N ALA A 156 -9.83 18.96 -4.41
CA ALA A 156 -10.75 18.18 -3.59
C ALA A 156 -11.57 17.20 -4.46
N LYS A 157 -12.16 17.67 -5.56
CA LYS A 157 -12.90 16.78 -6.48
C LYS A 157 -12.02 15.67 -7.06
N ILE A 158 -10.78 15.97 -7.43
CA ILE A 158 -9.85 14.97 -7.98
C ILE A 158 -9.60 13.86 -6.97
N ILE A 159 -9.23 14.20 -5.73
CA ILE A 159 -8.94 13.16 -4.72
C ILE A 159 -10.20 12.41 -4.26
N GLN A 160 -11.37 13.05 -4.31
CA GLN A 160 -12.63 12.38 -4.07
C GLN A 160 -12.95 11.37 -5.19
N ASN A 161 -12.78 11.77 -6.46
CA ASN A 161 -12.96 10.88 -7.61
C ASN A 161 -11.96 9.71 -7.57
N ASP A 162 -10.69 10.00 -7.23
CA ASP A 162 -9.64 9.01 -7.05
C ASP A 162 -10.02 7.94 -6.02
N ALA A 163 -10.45 8.35 -4.82
CA ALA A 163 -10.88 7.42 -3.79
C ALA A 163 -12.15 6.65 -4.18
N SER A 164 -13.03 7.25 -5.00
CA SER A 164 -14.32 6.64 -5.37
C SER A 164 -14.20 5.42 -6.28
N ARG A 165 -13.12 5.35 -7.08
CA ARG A 165 -12.88 4.24 -8.03
C ARG A 165 -12.18 3.03 -7.39
N TRP A 166 -11.63 3.19 -6.19
CA TRP A 166 -10.85 2.13 -5.55
C TRP A 166 -11.72 0.90 -5.25
N ASN A 167 -11.15 -0.27 -5.54
CA ASN A 167 -11.74 -1.56 -5.21
C ASN A 167 -10.91 -2.23 -4.11
N TYR A 168 -11.59 -2.96 -3.24
CA TYR A 168 -10.98 -3.59 -2.08
C TYR A 168 -11.14 -5.11 -2.11
N GLU A 169 -10.17 -5.80 -1.56
CA GLU A 169 -10.20 -7.21 -1.22
C GLU A 169 -10.30 -7.35 0.30
N HIS A 170 -11.28 -8.13 0.77
CA HIS A 170 -11.53 -8.34 2.19
C HIS A 170 -11.01 -9.71 2.61
N VAL A 171 -10.11 -9.71 3.59
CA VAL A 171 -9.45 -10.91 4.09
C VAL A 171 -10.19 -11.32 5.36
N SER A 172 -11.33 -11.97 5.20
CA SER A 172 -12.11 -12.53 6.32
C SER A 172 -12.55 -13.95 6.02
N LYS A 173 -12.68 -14.77 7.06
CA LYS A 173 -13.06 -16.18 6.94
C LYS A 173 -14.48 -16.36 6.39
N ASP A 174 -15.38 -15.44 6.74
CA ASP A 174 -16.80 -15.49 6.39
C ASP A 174 -17.12 -14.66 5.12
N GLY A 175 -16.10 -14.06 4.49
CA GLY A 175 -16.25 -13.17 3.33
C GLY A 175 -16.83 -11.78 3.64
N LEU A 176 -17.20 -11.52 4.91
CA LEU A 176 -17.73 -10.23 5.35
C LEU A 176 -16.62 -9.21 5.67
N PRO A 177 -16.76 -7.94 5.25
CA PRO A 177 -15.83 -6.86 5.58
C PRO A 177 -15.67 -6.65 7.09
N LEU A 178 -14.45 -6.80 7.61
CA LEU A 178 -14.12 -6.45 9.00
C LEU A 178 -13.80 -4.97 9.21
N VAL A 179 -13.41 -4.29 8.13
CA VAL A 179 -13.15 -2.85 8.10
C VAL A 179 -14.17 -2.21 7.19
N THR A 180 -15.05 -1.40 7.77
CA THR A 180 -16.14 -0.72 7.05
C THR A 180 -16.02 0.79 7.06
N LYS A 181 -15.11 1.36 7.87
CA LYS A 181 -14.85 2.81 7.91
C LYS A 181 -13.37 3.07 8.12
N PHE A 182 -12.80 3.97 7.32
CA PHE A 182 -11.40 4.38 7.44
C PHE A 182 -11.15 5.71 6.73
N LEU A 183 -9.93 6.23 6.90
CA LEU A 183 -9.45 7.43 6.24
C LEU A 183 -8.33 7.12 5.24
N ILE A 184 -8.33 7.88 4.15
CA ILE A 184 -7.25 8.01 3.19
C ILE A 184 -6.66 9.41 3.32
N SER A 185 -5.38 9.50 3.60
CA SER A 185 -4.65 10.77 3.61
C SER A 185 -4.03 11.04 2.25
N TYR A 186 -4.32 12.19 1.67
CA TYR A 186 -3.73 12.65 0.43
C TYR A 186 -2.71 13.75 0.68
N GLN A 187 -1.55 13.65 0.03
CA GLN A 187 -0.64 14.76 -0.18
C GLN A 187 -0.57 15.05 -1.68
N ILE A 188 -0.91 16.27 -2.07
CA ILE A 188 -0.95 16.73 -3.44
C ILE A 188 0.22 17.68 -3.66
N ARG A 189 0.99 17.49 -4.73
CA ARG A 189 2.06 18.40 -5.12
C ARG A 189 1.88 18.83 -6.57
N LEU A 190 1.88 20.15 -6.76
CA LEU A 190 1.84 20.79 -8.08
C LEU A 190 3.20 21.37 -8.40
N TYR A 191 3.60 21.25 -9.67
CA TYR A 191 4.86 21.79 -10.19
C TYR A 191 4.59 22.84 -11.26
N PRO A 192 5.27 23.99 -11.23
CA PRO A 192 5.12 24.97 -12.29
C PRO A 192 5.83 24.48 -13.56
N HIS A 193 5.06 24.16 -14.60
CA HIS A 193 5.61 23.75 -15.90
C HIS A 193 5.76 24.90 -16.91
N LYS A 194 5.22 26.08 -16.57
CA LYS A 194 5.18 27.26 -17.43
C LYS A 194 5.92 28.42 -16.80
N SER A 195 6.51 29.26 -17.64
CA SER A 195 7.10 30.51 -17.18
C SER A 195 6.03 31.42 -16.55
N ARG A 196 6.45 32.28 -15.60
CA ARG A 196 5.53 33.21 -14.92
C ARG A 196 4.76 34.09 -15.91
N ASP A 197 5.40 34.47 -17.03
CA ASP A 197 4.79 35.34 -18.03
C ASP A 197 3.76 34.61 -18.91
N GLU A 198 3.99 33.34 -19.23
CA GLU A 198 2.98 32.49 -19.87
C GLU A 198 1.75 32.29 -18.97
N ILE A 199 1.95 32.05 -17.68
CA ILE A 199 0.87 31.87 -16.72
C ILE A 199 0.02 33.14 -16.63
N LYS A 200 0.65 34.33 -16.55
CA LYS A 200 -0.06 35.61 -16.57
C LYS A 200 -0.88 35.81 -17.85
N GLN A 201 -0.34 35.43 -19.01
CA GLN A 201 -1.05 35.54 -20.28
C GLN A 201 -2.27 34.60 -20.32
N MET A 202 -2.13 33.37 -19.82
CA MET A 202 -3.25 32.42 -19.72
C MET A 202 -4.35 32.91 -18.79
N LEU A 203 -4.00 33.48 -17.63
CA LEU A 203 -4.96 34.06 -16.69
C LEU A 203 -5.67 35.30 -17.25
N LYS A 204 -4.98 36.12 -18.05
CA LYS A 204 -5.59 37.27 -18.74
C LYS A 204 -6.58 36.88 -19.82
N LYS A 205 -6.34 35.79 -20.56
CA LYS A 205 -7.23 35.27 -21.61
C LYS A 205 -8.48 34.55 -21.09
N LYS A 206 -8.50 34.19 -19.80
CA LYS A 206 -9.61 33.47 -19.15
C LYS A 206 -10.64 34.40 -18.50
N LYS A 207 -10.44 35.72 -18.53
CA LYS A 207 -11.43 36.74 -18.17
C LYS A 207 -12.25 37.12 -19.40
#